data_AF-A0A1B2E8A8-F1
#
_entry.id   AF-A0A1B2E8A8-F1
#
_cell.length_a   1.000
_cell.length_b   1.000
_cell.length_c   1.000
_cell.angle_alpha   90.00
_cell.angle_beta   90.00
_cell.angle_gamma   90.00
#
_symmetry.space_group_name_H-M   'P 1'
#
loop_
_entity.id
_entity.type
_entity.pdbx_description
1 polymer ?
#
loop_
_entity_poly.entity_id
_entity_poly.type
_entity_poly.pdbx_seq_one_letter_code
_entity_poly.pdbx_strand_id
1 'polypeptide(L)'
;MQSPDTVHYSLVPFHFIWEIIHSRSIVWPQPSTYVRVLKDSVLLQAAFNFLLLLPFGVYLRYFFQHRGNWKKALGLGFALSLFYETTQITGIYGIYNCPYRIFDVDDLILNSTGALFGFIIAPVILALFPSRRNLIAKAEKMQESPLVPPMPQLLAVLVDYLLIKISWTLTLGLFSTSEFAEFLYTTILFVILFAVVPFYWGGKTIGTHILRFNLTTLDGGTPPWPSFLKRSFALYLPLAASWLLRFFNGIELDMDSKLYPYHVWISVAAIAFLFMMWVILVIHVTVVLFKKGKRNFYFDDVANLVPRKNNV
;
A
#
# COMPACT_ATOMS: atom_id res chain seq x y z
N MET A 1 6.06 -22.57 -26.48
CA MET A 1 7.32 -21.86 -26.78
C MET A 1 7.07 -20.99 -28.01
N GLN A 2 7.48 -19.72 -27.99
CA GLN A 2 7.32 -18.81 -29.14
C GLN A 2 8.26 -19.22 -30.28
N SER A 3 7.91 -18.91 -31.53
CA SER A 3 8.77 -19.21 -32.68
C SER A 3 10.09 -18.42 -32.60
N PRO A 4 11.23 -19.00 -33.02
CA PRO A 4 12.55 -18.33 -32.96
C PRO A 4 12.59 -16.97 -33.65
N ASP A 5 11.74 -16.76 -34.66
CA ASP A 5 11.69 -15.52 -35.46
C ASP A 5 10.73 -14.46 -34.91
N THR A 6 10.21 -14.64 -33.68
CA THR A 6 9.29 -13.67 -33.08
C THR A 6 10.04 -12.37 -32.74
N VAL A 7 9.66 -11.27 -33.38
CA VAL A 7 10.21 -9.94 -33.10
C VAL A 7 9.56 -9.38 -31.84
N HIS A 8 10.37 -9.05 -30.84
CA HIS A 8 9.91 -8.56 -29.54
C HIS A 8 10.18 -7.06 -29.32
N TYR A 9 10.37 -6.29 -30.40
CA TYR A 9 10.67 -4.86 -30.33
C TYR A 9 10.08 -4.08 -31.52
N SER A 10 9.73 -2.82 -31.27
CA SER A 10 9.42 -1.79 -32.25
C SER A 10 10.35 -0.60 -32.01
N LEU A 11 11.19 -0.29 -32.99
CA LEU A 11 12.17 0.81 -32.91
C LEU A 11 11.83 1.98 -33.85
N VAL A 12 10.67 1.93 -34.51
CA VAL A 12 10.24 2.98 -35.44
C VAL A 12 9.52 4.07 -34.64
N PRO A 13 10.10 5.27 -34.51
CA PRO A 13 9.47 6.33 -33.74
C PRO A 13 8.22 6.87 -34.47
N PHE A 14 7.24 7.24 -33.68
CA PHE A 14 5.92 7.73 -34.05
C PHE A 14 5.10 6.75 -34.93
N HIS A 15 5.38 5.45 -34.82
CA HIS A 15 4.63 4.42 -35.53
C HIS A 15 3.15 4.42 -35.12
N PHE A 16 2.86 4.67 -33.84
CA PHE A 16 1.48 4.77 -33.34
C PHE A 16 0.65 5.83 -34.09
N ILE A 17 1.27 6.93 -34.56
CA ILE A 17 0.57 7.97 -35.33
C ILE A 17 0.14 7.42 -36.68
N TRP A 18 1.06 6.72 -37.36
CA TRP A 18 0.78 6.10 -38.65
C TRP A 18 -0.34 5.05 -38.51
N GLU A 19 -0.31 4.24 -37.45
CA GLU A 19 -1.35 3.25 -37.14
C GLU A 19 -2.72 3.90 -36.88
N ILE A 20 -2.78 5.00 -36.11
CA ILE A 20 -4.03 5.71 -35.87
C ILE A 20 -4.61 6.26 -37.17
N ILE A 21 -3.77 6.87 -38.02
CA ILE A 21 -4.18 7.46 -39.31
C ILE A 21 -4.71 6.39 -40.28
N HIS A 22 -4.08 5.21 -40.30
CA HIS A 22 -4.46 4.10 -41.17
C HIS A 22 -5.41 3.09 -40.50
N SER A 23 -5.85 3.37 -39.27
CA SER A 23 -6.80 2.53 -38.55
C SER A 23 -8.13 2.48 -39.30
N ARG A 24 -8.81 1.33 -39.26
CA ARG A 24 -10.17 1.18 -39.80
C ARG A 24 -11.21 2.01 -39.03
N SER A 25 -10.80 2.67 -37.95
CA SER A 25 -11.62 3.52 -37.08
C SER A 25 -11.93 4.88 -37.71
N ILE A 26 -11.12 5.37 -38.66
CA ILE A 26 -11.30 6.66 -39.34
C ILE A 26 -11.80 6.45 -40.76
N VAL A 27 -13.01 6.91 -41.06
CA VAL A 27 -13.51 7.06 -42.43
C VAL A 27 -13.50 8.54 -42.78
N TRP A 28 -12.48 9.00 -43.50
CA TRP A 28 -12.24 10.42 -43.79
C TRP A 28 -13.47 11.19 -44.30
N PRO A 29 -14.28 10.65 -45.24
CA PRO A 29 -15.47 11.34 -45.74
C PRO A 29 -16.65 11.39 -44.76
N GLN A 30 -16.60 10.71 -43.61
CA GLN A 30 -17.70 10.58 -42.65
C GLN A 30 -17.26 11.03 -41.25
N PRO A 31 -17.43 12.31 -40.88
CA PRO A 31 -16.99 12.87 -39.60
C PRO A 31 -17.60 12.21 -38.36
N SER A 32 -18.79 11.60 -38.48
CA SER A 32 -19.43 10.83 -37.40
C SER A 32 -18.59 9.62 -36.94
N THR A 33 -17.65 9.16 -37.77
CA THR A 33 -16.74 8.06 -37.42
C THR A 33 -15.58 8.50 -36.51
N TYR A 34 -15.28 9.79 -36.41
CA TYR A 34 -14.11 10.26 -35.65
C TYR A 34 -14.24 10.02 -34.14
N VAL A 35 -15.47 9.97 -33.62
CA VAL A 35 -15.73 9.61 -32.22
C VAL A 35 -15.27 8.18 -31.91
N ARG A 36 -15.22 7.28 -32.92
CA ARG A 36 -14.74 5.90 -32.76
C ARG A 36 -13.23 5.86 -32.46
N VAL A 37 -12.47 6.86 -32.92
CA VAL A 37 -11.02 6.98 -32.66
C VAL A 37 -10.73 7.14 -31.17
N LEU A 38 -11.64 7.78 -30.42
CA LEU A 38 -11.51 7.89 -28.96
C LEU A 38 -11.58 6.55 -28.23
N LYS A 39 -12.07 5.49 -28.90
CA LYS A 39 -12.12 4.12 -28.41
C LYS A 39 -11.08 3.22 -29.08
N ASP A 40 -10.25 3.78 -29.95
CA ASP A 40 -9.20 3.04 -30.65
C ASP A 40 -8.10 2.64 -29.66
N SER A 41 -7.70 1.37 -29.68
CA SER A 41 -6.72 0.83 -28.73
C SER A 41 -5.35 1.49 -28.87
N VAL A 42 -4.95 1.89 -30.08
CA VAL A 42 -3.65 2.53 -30.33
C VAL A 42 -3.64 3.94 -29.76
N LEU A 43 -4.74 4.69 -29.96
CA LEU A 43 -4.88 6.02 -29.33
C LEU A 43 -4.89 5.91 -27.80
N LEU A 44 -5.67 4.98 -27.25
CA LEU A 44 -5.77 4.80 -25.81
C LEU A 44 -4.43 4.38 -25.21
N GLN A 45 -3.69 3.47 -25.86
CA GLN A 45 -2.33 3.09 -25.46
C GLN A 45 -1.41 4.32 -25.45
N ALA A 46 -1.41 5.11 -26.53
CA ALA A 46 -0.56 6.28 -26.61
C ALA A 46 -0.90 7.33 -25.53
N ALA A 47 -2.18 7.57 -25.30
CA ALA A 47 -2.67 8.47 -24.26
C ALA A 47 -2.32 7.98 -22.86
N PHE A 48 -2.49 6.68 -22.56
CA PHE A 48 -2.18 6.13 -21.25
C PHE A 48 -0.68 6.10 -20.97
N ASN A 49 0.16 5.83 -21.96
CA ASN A 49 1.62 5.95 -21.81
C ASN A 49 2.00 7.41 -21.50
N PHE A 50 1.48 8.38 -22.26
CA PHE A 50 1.70 9.78 -21.92
C PHE A 50 1.22 10.15 -20.49
N LEU A 51 0.05 9.66 -20.08
CA LEU A 51 -0.48 9.92 -18.74
C LEU A 51 0.26 9.18 -17.62
N LEU A 52 0.91 8.05 -17.92
CA LEU A 52 1.55 7.17 -16.93
C LEU A 52 2.61 7.91 -16.11
N LEU A 53 3.50 8.65 -16.79
CA LEU A 53 4.57 9.39 -16.11
C LEU A 53 4.27 10.88 -15.90
N LEU A 54 3.08 11.36 -16.27
CA LEU A 54 2.68 12.74 -16.01
C LEU A 54 2.70 13.08 -14.50
N PRO A 55 2.12 12.27 -13.59
CA PRO A 55 2.21 12.53 -12.15
C PRO A 55 3.65 12.55 -11.62
N PHE A 56 4.53 11.72 -12.18
CA PHE A 56 5.95 11.72 -11.84
C PHE A 56 6.61 13.04 -12.22
N GLY A 57 6.29 13.59 -13.40
CA GLY A 57 6.68 14.95 -13.81
C GLY A 57 6.27 16.03 -12.82
N VAL A 58 5.01 16.00 -12.37
CA VAL A 58 4.48 16.93 -11.35
C VAL A 58 5.27 16.82 -10.06
N TYR A 59 5.56 15.59 -9.62
CA TYR A 59 6.36 15.32 -8.43
C TYR A 59 7.80 15.83 -8.54
N LEU A 60 8.46 15.63 -9.69
CA LEU A 60 9.78 16.17 -9.94
C LEU A 60 9.79 17.70 -9.91
N ARG A 61 8.74 18.35 -10.39
CA ARG A 61 8.63 19.82 -10.30
C ARG A 61 8.44 20.30 -8.88
N TYR A 62 7.65 19.58 -8.08
CA TYR A 62 7.50 19.85 -6.65
C TYR A 62 8.85 19.83 -5.93
N PHE A 63 9.73 18.89 -6.28
CA PHE A 63 11.06 18.76 -5.66
C PHE A 63 12.11 19.73 -6.23
N PHE A 64 12.24 19.82 -7.56
CA PHE A 64 13.27 20.63 -8.21
C PHE A 64 12.95 22.12 -8.30
N GLN A 65 11.67 22.52 -8.12
CA GLN A 65 11.13 23.88 -8.06
C GLN A 65 11.31 24.75 -9.32
N HIS A 66 12.53 24.84 -9.84
CA HIS A 66 12.91 25.67 -10.97
C HIS A 66 12.51 25.06 -12.32
N ARG A 67 11.90 25.89 -13.18
CA ARG A 67 11.53 25.54 -14.58
C ARG A 67 12.73 25.07 -15.41
N GLY A 68 13.93 25.59 -15.13
CA GLY A 68 15.17 25.22 -15.83
C GLY A 68 15.58 23.75 -15.69
N ASN A 69 15.02 23.02 -14.72
CA ASN A 69 15.30 21.59 -14.51
C ASN A 69 14.48 20.67 -15.44
N TRP A 70 13.81 21.19 -16.46
CA TRP A 70 13.02 20.40 -17.40
C TRP A 70 13.84 19.29 -18.09
N LYS A 71 15.13 19.52 -18.38
CA LYS A 71 16.04 18.50 -18.94
C LYS A 71 16.22 17.32 -17.99
N LYS A 72 16.32 17.59 -16.68
CA LYS A 72 16.39 16.54 -15.65
C LYS A 72 15.08 15.78 -15.56
N ALA A 73 13.95 16.47 -15.66
CA ALA A 73 12.64 15.82 -15.66
C ALA A 73 12.44 14.90 -16.87
N LEU A 74 12.82 15.38 -18.06
CA LEU A 74 12.80 14.58 -19.28
C LEU A 74 13.75 13.37 -19.19
N GLY A 75 14.99 13.58 -18.74
CA GLY A 75 15.98 12.51 -18.59
C GLY A 75 15.59 11.46 -17.55
N LEU A 76 15.02 11.87 -16.41
CA LEU A 76 14.50 10.94 -15.40
C LEU A 76 13.24 10.22 -15.88
N GLY A 77 12.35 10.89 -16.61
CA GLY A 77 11.19 10.28 -17.26
C GLY A 77 11.61 9.21 -18.26
N PHE A 78 12.63 9.51 -19.08
CA PHE A 78 13.22 8.55 -20.01
C PHE A 78 13.87 7.37 -19.31
N ALA A 79 14.68 7.60 -18.28
CA ALA A 79 15.31 6.53 -17.52
C ALA A 79 14.27 5.61 -16.86
N LEU A 80 13.18 6.17 -16.32
CA LEU A 80 12.09 5.41 -15.73
C LEU A 80 11.29 4.63 -16.78
N SER A 81 11.03 5.22 -17.94
CA SER A 81 10.37 4.51 -19.03
C SER A 81 11.25 3.38 -19.58
N LEU A 82 12.56 3.62 -19.72
CA LEU A 82 13.51 2.59 -20.15
C LEU A 82 13.58 1.44 -19.15
N PHE A 83 13.52 1.76 -17.85
CA PHE A 83 13.39 0.75 -16.81
C PHE A 83 12.13 -0.11 -17.01
N TYR A 84 10.96 0.48 -17.28
CA TYR A 84 9.73 -0.27 -17.55
C TYR A 84 9.85 -1.20 -18.76
N GLU A 85 10.29 -0.67 -19.90
CA GLU A 85 10.45 -1.46 -21.13
C GLU A 85 11.46 -2.60 -20.94
N THR A 86 12.56 -2.33 -20.23
CA THR A 86 13.58 -3.34 -19.90
C THR A 86 13.02 -4.43 -19.00
N THR A 87 12.26 -4.07 -17.96
CA THR A 87 11.60 -5.06 -17.08
C THR A 87 10.63 -5.94 -17.88
N GLN A 88 9.90 -5.37 -18.84
CA GLN A 88 8.91 -6.11 -19.63
C GLN A 88 9.54 -7.06 -20.66
N ILE A 89 10.53 -6.58 -21.42
CA ILE A 89 11.21 -7.42 -22.44
C ILE A 89 12.01 -8.56 -21.79
N THR A 90 12.54 -8.35 -20.58
CA THR A 90 13.28 -9.39 -19.84
C THR A 90 12.38 -10.38 -19.10
N GLY A 91 11.05 -10.26 -19.19
CA GLY A 91 10.14 -11.12 -18.45
C GLY A 91 10.30 -10.98 -16.94
N ILE A 92 10.44 -9.73 -16.45
CA ILE A 92 10.78 -9.39 -15.07
C ILE A 92 12.10 -10.08 -14.68
N TYR A 93 13.16 -9.78 -15.44
CA TYR A 93 14.52 -10.27 -15.18
C TYR A 93 14.61 -11.80 -15.10
N GLY A 94 13.85 -12.51 -15.93
CA GLY A 94 13.86 -13.97 -16.02
C GLY A 94 12.93 -14.70 -15.04
N ILE A 95 12.04 -14.00 -14.32
CA ILE A 95 10.94 -14.66 -13.57
C ILE A 95 9.98 -15.36 -14.54
N TYR A 96 9.77 -14.76 -15.72
CA TYR A 96 8.98 -15.32 -16.80
C TYR A 96 9.87 -15.74 -17.97
N ASN A 97 9.50 -16.84 -18.62
CA ASN A 97 10.26 -17.42 -19.74
C ASN A 97 10.08 -16.67 -21.08
N CYS A 98 9.25 -15.63 -21.11
CA CYS A 98 9.02 -14.82 -22.30
C CYS A 98 8.78 -13.34 -21.95
N PRO A 99 8.99 -12.43 -22.91
CA PRO A 99 8.63 -11.02 -22.76
C PRO A 99 7.15 -10.88 -22.41
N TYR A 100 6.85 -10.04 -21.42
CA TYR A 100 5.47 -9.72 -21.07
C TYR A 100 4.79 -8.88 -22.15
N ARG A 101 5.58 -8.00 -22.78
CA ARG A 101 5.16 -7.10 -23.87
C ARG A 101 6.36 -6.83 -24.79
N ILE A 102 6.10 -6.42 -26.03
CA ILE A 102 7.14 -5.95 -26.94
C ILE A 102 7.75 -4.65 -26.41
N PHE A 103 9.05 -4.47 -26.62
CA PHE A 103 9.74 -3.21 -26.33
C PHE A 103 9.38 -2.15 -27.36
N ASP A 104 8.83 -1.01 -26.96
CA ASP A 104 8.38 0.02 -27.90
C ASP A 104 9.05 1.38 -27.66
N VAL A 105 9.73 1.91 -28.68
CA VAL A 105 10.33 3.26 -28.64
C VAL A 105 9.27 4.35 -28.50
N ASP A 106 8.06 4.13 -29.01
CA ASP A 106 6.96 5.08 -28.85
C ASP A 106 6.53 5.21 -27.40
N ASP A 107 6.54 4.10 -26.65
CA ASP A 107 6.24 4.08 -25.22
C ASP A 107 7.29 4.89 -24.44
N LEU A 108 8.58 4.78 -24.80
CA LEU A 108 9.64 5.63 -24.25
C LEU A 108 9.39 7.11 -24.50
N ILE A 109 9.05 7.49 -25.74
CA ILE A 109 8.82 8.88 -26.12
C ILE A 109 7.59 9.43 -25.37
N LEU A 110 6.48 8.71 -25.38
CA LEU A 110 5.23 9.13 -24.75
C LEU A 110 5.35 9.26 -23.24
N ASN A 111 5.92 8.26 -22.57
CA ASN A 111 6.16 8.31 -21.13
C ASN A 111 7.10 9.49 -20.77
N SER A 112 8.21 9.66 -21.50
CA SER A 112 9.17 10.74 -21.24
C SER A 112 8.57 12.13 -21.45
N THR A 113 7.80 12.30 -22.54
CA THR A 113 7.10 13.56 -22.83
C THR A 113 5.96 13.81 -21.83
N GLY A 114 5.28 12.76 -21.37
CA GLY A 114 4.34 12.80 -20.25
C GLY A 114 4.98 13.36 -18.98
N ALA A 115 6.14 12.85 -18.59
CA ALA A 115 6.91 13.36 -17.46
C ALA A 115 7.33 14.84 -17.64
N LEU A 116 7.79 15.22 -18.84
CA LEU A 116 8.12 16.61 -19.13
C LEU A 116 6.89 17.52 -19.04
N PHE A 117 5.77 17.10 -19.62
CA PHE A 117 4.53 17.86 -19.61
C PHE A 117 4.01 18.03 -18.18
N GLY A 118 3.95 16.94 -17.40
CA GLY A 118 3.65 16.95 -15.98
C GLY A 118 4.51 17.96 -15.21
N PHE A 119 5.81 18.00 -15.48
CA PHE A 119 6.74 18.95 -14.87
C PHE A 119 6.45 20.41 -15.24
N ILE A 120 6.02 20.66 -16.48
CA ILE A 120 5.67 22.00 -16.97
C ILE A 120 4.36 22.48 -16.34
N ILE A 121 3.31 21.64 -16.32
CA ILE A 121 1.97 21.99 -15.82
C ILE A 121 1.86 21.93 -14.28
N ALA A 122 2.85 21.35 -13.60
CA ALA A 122 2.83 21.15 -12.16
C ALA A 122 2.43 22.40 -11.35
N PRO A 123 2.83 23.65 -11.68
CA PRO A 123 2.40 24.82 -10.91
C PRO A 123 0.88 24.98 -10.84
N VAL A 124 0.16 24.62 -11.91
CA VAL A 124 -1.32 24.65 -11.95
C VAL A 124 -1.89 23.58 -11.03
N ILE A 125 -1.36 22.36 -11.12
CA ILE A 125 -1.81 21.23 -10.30
C ILE A 125 -1.49 21.46 -8.81
N LEU A 126 -0.27 21.90 -8.51
CA LEU A 126 0.23 22.15 -7.16
C LEU A 126 -0.42 23.37 -6.51
N ALA A 127 -1.02 24.29 -7.28
CA ALA A 127 -1.83 25.37 -6.72
C ALA A 127 -3.08 24.85 -5.99
N LEU A 128 -3.55 23.63 -6.29
CA LEU A 128 -4.63 22.98 -5.57
C LEU A 128 -4.21 22.40 -4.21
N PHE A 129 -2.90 22.32 -3.94
CA PHE A 129 -2.34 21.71 -2.73
C PHE A 129 -1.75 22.75 -1.76
N PRO A 130 -1.70 22.45 -0.46
CA PRO A 130 -1.02 23.31 0.52
C PRO A 130 0.44 23.53 0.14
N SER A 131 0.91 24.76 0.30
CA SER A 131 2.32 25.09 0.02
C SER A 131 3.27 24.28 0.90
N ARG A 132 4.46 23.96 0.39
CA ARG A 132 5.51 23.27 1.16
C ARG A 132 5.84 24.00 2.47
N ARG A 133 5.83 25.33 2.48
CA ARG A 133 6.06 26.14 3.69
C ARG A 133 4.99 25.86 4.75
N ASN A 134 3.72 25.77 4.34
CA ASN A 134 2.63 25.42 5.25
C ASN A 134 2.74 23.97 5.75
N LEU A 135 3.21 23.04 4.91
CA LEU A 135 3.46 21.66 5.32
C LEU A 135 4.61 21.55 6.32
N ILE A 136 5.71 22.29 6.11
CA ILE A 136 6.86 22.34 7.03
C ILE A 136 6.45 22.99 8.35
N ALA A 137 5.81 24.16 8.33
CA ALA A 137 5.34 24.83 9.55
C ALA A 137 4.35 23.97 10.34
N LYS A 138 3.48 23.22 9.63
CA LYS A 138 2.60 22.24 10.26
C LYS A 138 3.38 21.06 10.85
N ALA A 139 4.41 20.57 10.17
CA ALA A 139 5.28 19.51 10.68
C ALA A 139 6.06 19.96 11.92
N GLU A 140 6.59 21.18 11.93
CA GLU A 140 7.28 21.82 13.08
C GLU A 140 6.33 21.96 14.26
N LYS A 141 5.14 22.54 14.06
CA LYS A 141 4.10 22.61 15.11
C LYS A 141 3.69 21.23 15.63
N MET A 142 3.67 20.22 14.75
CA MET A 142 3.41 18.84 15.16
C MET A 142 4.59 18.23 15.91
N GLN A 143 5.83 18.67 15.69
CA GLN A 143 7.02 18.21 16.41
C GLN A 143 7.03 18.69 17.87
N GLU A 144 6.56 19.90 18.14
CA GLU A 144 6.47 20.48 19.50
C GLU A 144 5.52 19.73 20.44
N SER A 145 4.53 19.01 19.90
CA SER A 145 3.61 18.19 20.71
C SER A 145 4.35 16.96 21.29
N PRO A 146 4.27 16.69 22.61
CA PRO A 146 4.85 15.47 23.19
C PRO A 146 4.12 14.19 22.74
N LEU A 147 2.90 14.34 22.20
CA LEU A 147 2.07 13.24 21.72
C LEU A 147 2.44 12.85 20.28
N VAL A 148 2.35 11.56 20.01
CA VAL A 148 2.58 10.98 18.68
C VAL A 148 1.30 11.12 17.86
N PRO A 149 1.35 11.57 16.58
CA PRO A 149 0.16 11.57 15.74
C PRO A 149 -0.35 10.14 15.47
N PRO A 150 -1.64 9.95 15.13
CA PRO A 150 -2.21 8.61 15.01
C PRO A 150 -1.58 7.74 13.91
N MET A 151 -1.13 8.33 12.81
CA MET A 151 -0.62 7.56 11.67
C MET A 151 0.66 6.78 12.00
N PRO A 152 1.71 7.38 12.61
CA PRO A 152 2.85 6.61 13.13
C PRO A 152 2.47 5.51 14.12
N GLN A 153 1.44 5.69 14.95
CA GLN A 153 1.02 4.64 15.88
C GLN A 153 0.50 3.41 15.14
N LEU A 154 -0.33 3.60 14.10
CA LEU A 154 -0.81 2.51 13.24
C LEU A 154 0.31 1.87 12.44
N LEU A 155 1.25 2.67 11.91
CA LEU A 155 2.42 2.17 11.19
C LEU A 155 3.32 1.32 12.09
N ALA A 156 3.48 1.67 13.37
CA ALA A 156 4.25 0.85 14.31
C ALA A 156 3.62 -0.54 14.47
N VAL A 157 2.30 -0.58 14.73
CA VAL A 157 1.55 -1.84 14.86
C VAL A 157 1.64 -2.65 13.56
N LEU A 158 1.53 -2.00 12.40
CA LEU A 158 1.66 -2.66 11.10
C LEU A 158 3.07 -3.26 10.91
N VAL A 159 4.12 -2.51 11.23
CA VAL A 159 5.51 -2.99 11.15
C VAL A 159 5.72 -4.21 12.06
N ASP A 160 5.30 -4.11 13.32
CA ASP A 160 5.41 -5.22 14.28
C ASP A 160 4.64 -6.47 13.78
N TYR A 161 3.44 -6.30 13.22
CA TYR A 161 2.66 -7.41 12.66
C TYR A 161 3.29 -8.01 11.40
N LEU A 162 3.81 -7.18 10.49
CA LEU A 162 4.51 -7.64 9.29
C LEU A 162 5.77 -8.41 9.65
N LEU A 163 6.49 -8.03 10.70
CA LEU A 163 7.64 -8.79 11.19
C LEU A 163 7.23 -10.20 11.63
N ILE A 164 6.09 -10.37 12.28
CA ILE A 164 5.56 -11.71 12.64
C ILE A 164 5.31 -12.53 11.36
N LYS A 165 4.67 -11.93 10.35
CA LYS A 165 4.35 -12.63 9.10
C LYS A 165 5.58 -12.99 8.28
N ILE A 166 6.53 -12.06 8.14
CA ILE A 166 7.81 -12.32 7.49
C ILE A 166 8.55 -13.43 8.24
N SER A 167 8.56 -13.40 9.57
CA SER A 167 9.20 -14.42 10.40
C SER A 167 8.57 -15.81 10.18
N TRP A 168 7.25 -15.92 10.10
CA TRP A 168 6.58 -17.17 9.74
C TRP A 168 7.02 -17.66 8.35
N THR A 169 6.92 -16.80 7.34
CA THR A 169 7.26 -17.14 5.95
C THR A 169 8.71 -17.59 5.79
N LEU A 170 9.65 -17.03 6.55
CA LEU A 170 11.07 -17.37 6.46
C LEU A 170 11.48 -18.58 7.32
N THR A 171 10.65 -19.03 8.26
CA THR A 171 10.99 -20.12 9.19
C THR A 171 10.17 -21.38 8.93
N LEU A 172 9.01 -21.50 9.56
CA LEU A 172 8.15 -22.70 9.46
C LEU A 172 7.29 -22.69 8.19
N GLY A 173 6.94 -21.53 7.66
CA GLY A 173 6.10 -21.39 6.47
C GLY A 173 6.74 -21.91 5.18
N LEU A 174 8.07 -22.09 5.14
CA LEU A 174 8.76 -22.75 4.02
C LEU A 174 8.55 -24.26 4.00
N PHE A 175 8.25 -24.85 5.16
CA PHE A 175 8.18 -26.31 5.34
C PHE A 175 6.79 -26.81 5.72
N SER A 176 5.88 -25.91 6.10
CA SER A 176 4.54 -26.26 6.59
C SER A 176 3.48 -25.32 6.05
N THR A 177 2.38 -25.92 5.59
CA THR A 177 1.14 -25.22 5.22
C THR A 177 0.04 -25.37 6.28
N SER A 178 0.38 -25.86 7.48
CA SER A 178 -0.59 -26.07 8.55
C SER A 178 -1.09 -24.74 9.12
N GLU A 179 -2.37 -24.46 8.94
CA GLU A 179 -3.02 -23.26 9.48
C GLU A 179 -2.97 -23.20 11.01
N PHE A 180 -3.03 -24.36 11.67
CA PHE A 180 -2.93 -24.46 13.13
C PHE A 180 -1.52 -24.11 13.63
N ALA A 181 -0.48 -24.58 12.92
CA ALA A 181 0.90 -24.22 13.25
C ALA A 181 1.14 -22.72 13.04
N GLU A 182 0.62 -22.13 11.95
CA GLU A 182 0.69 -20.69 11.71
C GLU A 182 0.01 -19.90 12.84
N PHE A 183 -1.14 -20.37 13.30
CA PHE A 183 -1.88 -19.75 14.40
C PHE A 183 -1.09 -19.75 15.70
N LEU A 184 -0.59 -20.91 16.14
CA LEU A 184 0.20 -21.00 17.37
C LEU A 184 1.45 -20.13 17.28
N TYR A 185 2.16 -20.20 16.16
CA TYR A 185 3.34 -19.38 15.91
C TYR A 185 3.03 -17.88 15.98
N THR A 186 2.00 -17.45 15.25
CA THR A 186 1.54 -16.05 15.24
C THR A 186 1.15 -15.62 16.66
N THR A 187 0.43 -16.46 17.42
CA THR A 187 -0.01 -16.15 18.79
C THR A 187 1.18 -15.92 19.72
N ILE A 188 2.16 -16.84 19.71
CA ILE A 188 3.35 -16.78 20.55
C ILE A 188 4.16 -15.52 20.22
N LEU A 189 4.46 -15.29 18.94
CA LEU A 189 5.24 -14.12 18.53
C LEU A 189 4.50 -12.80 18.78
N PHE A 190 3.17 -12.79 18.66
CA PHE A 190 2.36 -11.62 18.98
C PHE A 190 2.50 -11.24 20.45
N VAL A 191 2.39 -12.21 21.37
CA VAL A 191 2.60 -11.97 22.81
C VAL A 191 4.04 -11.53 23.08
N ILE A 192 5.03 -12.15 22.44
CA ILE A 192 6.43 -11.75 22.60
C ILE A 192 6.63 -10.29 22.17
N LEU A 193 6.24 -9.91 20.95
CA LEU A 193 6.52 -8.58 20.41
C LEU A 193 5.67 -7.47 21.03
N PHE A 194 4.41 -7.74 21.38
CA PHE A 194 3.49 -6.72 21.89
C PHE A 194 3.39 -6.66 23.42
N ALA A 195 3.82 -7.71 24.14
CA ALA A 195 3.84 -7.73 25.61
C ALA A 195 5.26 -7.81 26.20
N VAL A 196 6.04 -8.82 25.78
CA VAL A 196 7.34 -9.11 26.42
C VAL A 196 8.40 -8.08 26.03
N VAL A 197 8.56 -7.79 24.73
CA VAL A 197 9.52 -6.80 24.23
C VAL A 197 9.30 -5.42 24.84
N PRO A 198 8.09 -4.81 24.79
CA PRO A 198 7.89 -3.49 25.37
C PRO A 198 8.02 -3.47 26.89
N PHE A 199 7.80 -4.60 27.58
CA PHE A 199 8.10 -4.69 29.01
C PHE A 199 9.60 -4.52 29.30
N TYR A 200 10.47 -5.23 28.56
CA TYR A 200 11.93 -5.13 28.73
C TYR A 200 12.53 -3.86 28.10
N TRP A 201 11.91 -3.29 27.07
CA TRP A 201 12.40 -2.11 26.35
C TRP A 201 11.77 -0.79 26.82
N GLY A 202 11.18 -0.76 28.03
CA GLY A 202 10.64 0.47 28.62
C GLY A 202 9.53 1.11 27.79
N GLY A 203 8.60 0.30 27.29
CA GLY A 203 7.45 0.73 26.49
C GLY A 203 7.67 0.75 24.98
N LYS A 204 8.77 0.18 24.47
CA LYS A 204 9.06 0.15 23.03
C LYS A 204 8.89 -1.24 22.43
N THR A 205 8.09 -1.36 21.38
CA THR A 205 8.18 -2.45 20.40
C THR A 205 9.18 -2.09 19.28
N ILE A 206 9.45 -3.02 18.37
CA ILE A 206 10.32 -2.78 17.21
C ILE A 206 9.75 -1.64 16.34
N GLY A 207 8.45 -1.68 16.05
CA GLY A 207 7.75 -0.67 15.27
C GLY A 207 7.76 0.71 15.94
N THR A 208 7.50 0.78 17.25
CA THR A 208 7.58 2.07 17.97
C THR A 208 9.02 2.62 18.02
N HIS A 209 10.02 1.73 18.10
CA HIS A 209 11.44 2.12 18.09
C HIS A 209 11.83 2.74 16.73
N ILE A 210 11.46 2.09 15.62
CA ILE A 210 11.68 2.60 14.26
C ILE A 210 11.01 3.96 14.06
N LEU A 211 9.79 4.13 14.59
CA LEU A 211 9.03 5.37 14.49
C LEU A 211 9.30 6.39 15.62
N ARG A 212 10.32 6.12 16.44
CA ARG A 212 10.89 7.03 17.44
C ARG A 212 9.93 7.50 18.54
N PHE A 213 9.12 6.57 19.06
CA PHE A 213 8.24 6.84 20.20
C PHE A 213 8.19 5.66 21.18
N ASN A 214 7.64 5.90 22.37
CA ASN A 214 7.43 4.88 23.38
C ASN A 214 6.01 4.94 23.97
N LEU A 215 5.58 3.83 24.56
CA LEU A 215 4.33 3.71 25.29
C LEU A 215 4.59 4.05 26.76
N THR A 216 3.86 5.04 27.28
CA THR A 216 4.01 5.54 28.66
C THR A 216 2.68 5.49 29.40
N THR A 217 2.71 5.61 30.73
CA THR A 217 1.49 5.85 31.51
C THR A 217 0.96 7.27 31.28
N LEU A 218 -0.24 7.57 31.78
CA LEU A 218 -0.82 8.92 31.76
C LEU A 218 0.16 9.96 32.35
N ASP A 219 0.84 9.59 33.44
CA ASP A 219 1.81 10.42 34.16
C ASP A 219 3.20 10.48 33.49
N GLY A 220 3.38 9.77 32.36
CA GLY A 220 4.65 9.75 31.61
C GLY A 220 5.69 8.74 32.14
N GLY A 221 5.31 7.88 33.10
CA GLY A 221 6.17 6.85 33.66
C GLY A 221 6.21 5.57 32.81
N THR A 222 7.03 4.60 33.26
CA THR A 222 7.12 3.27 32.66
C THR A 222 5.84 2.48 32.93
N PRO A 223 5.16 1.95 31.90
CA PRO A 223 3.94 1.18 32.12
C PRO A 223 4.18 -0.14 32.86
N PRO A 224 3.23 -0.57 33.72
CA PRO A 224 3.31 -1.86 34.36
C PRO A 224 3.03 -2.99 33.34
N TRP A 225 3.54 -4.19 33.60
CA TRP A 225 3.39 -5.35 32.70
C TRP A 225 1.94 -5.67 32.27
N PRO A 226 0.88 -5.50 33.11
CA PRO A 226 -0.48 -5.80 32.70
C PRO A 226 -0.99 -4.86 31.60
N SER A 227 -0.48 -3.63 31.51
CA SER A 227 -0.83 -2.70 30.44
C SER A 227 -0.44 -3.26 29.07
N PHE A 228 0.74 -3.88 28.96
CA PHE A 228 1.18 -4.48 27.70
C PHE A 228 0.40 -5.74 27.33
N LEU A 229 -0.03 -6.54 28.32
CA LEU A 229 -0.95 -7.65 28.06
C LEU A 229 -2.33 -7.18 27.61
N LYS A 230 -2.91 -6.17 28.27
CA LYS A 230 -4.22 -5.61 27.87
C LYS A 230 -4.17 -5.06 26.45
N ARG A 231 -3.10 -4.33 26.11
CA ARG A 231 -2.87 -3.82 24.76
C ARG A 231 -2.74 -4.94 23.74
N SER A 232 -1.91 -5.94 24.05
CA SER A 232 -1.73 -7.13 23.20
C SER A 232 -3.05 -7.85 22.95
N PHE A 233 -3.84 -8.09 24.01
CA PHE A 233 -5.13 -8.73 23.91
C PHE A 233 -6.11 -7.94 23.03
N ALA A 234 -6.20 -6.62 23.25
CA ALA A 234 -7.07 -5.74 22.47
C ALA A 234 -6.71 -5.73 20.97
N LEU A 235 -5.42 -5.77 20.64
CA LEU A 235 -4.95 -5.85 19.25
C LEU A 235 -5.16 -7.24 18.64
N TYR A 236 -4.95 -8.31 19.42
CA TYR A 236 -4.97 -9.67 18.92
C TYR A 236 -6.40 -10.22 18.76
N LEU A 237 -7.35 -9.79 19.59
CA LEU A 237 -8.72 -10.32 19.62
C LEU A 237 -9.42 -10.33 18.25
N PRO A 238 -9.41 -9.25 17.43
CA PRO A 238 -10.03 -9.27 16.10
C PRO A 238 -9.38 -10.28 15.15
N LEU A 239 -8.06 -10.47 15.25
CA LEU A 239 -7.28 -11.41 14.44
C LEU A 239 -7.57 -12.85 14.86
N ALA A 240 -7.57 -13.12 16.15
CA ALA A 240 -7.89 -14.43 16.72
C ALA A 240 -9.32 -14.85 16.37
N ALA A 241 -10.29 -13.95 16.50
CA ALA A 241 -11.69 -14.22 16.13
C ALA A 241 -11.84 -14.51 14.63
N SER A 242 -11.09 -13.81 13.77
CA SER A 242 -11.06 -14.06 12.32
C SER A 242 -10.39 -15.41 11.98
N TRP A 243 -9.41 -15.85 12.77
CA TRP A 243 -8.82 -17.18 12.62
C TRP A 243 -9.77 -18.29 13.09
N LEU A 244 -10.41 -18.12 14.26
CA LEU A 244 -11.38 -19.07 14.79
C LEU A 244 -12.54 -19.31 13.82
N LEU A 245 -13.04 -18.27 13.16
CA LEU A 245 -14.06 -18.43 12.11
C LEU A 245 -13.53 -19.26 10.94
N ARG A 246 -12.33 -18.98 10.45
CA ARG A 246 -11.74 -19.74 9.33
C ARG A 246 -11.55 -21.21 9.68
N PHE A 247 -11.03 -21.48 10.87
CA PHE A 247 -10.90 -22.83 11.41
C PHE A 247 -12.26 -23.53 11.50
N PHE A 248 -13.27 -22.86 12.07
CA PHE A 248 -14.63 -23.40 12.19
C PHE A 248 -15.24 -23.71 10.82
N ASN A 249 -15.12 -22.80 9.85
CA ASN A 249 -15.62 -22.96 8.49
C ASN A 249 -14.83 -23.99 7.66
N GLY A 250 -13.62 -24.36 8.09
CA GLY A 250 -12.84 -25.43 7.48
C GLY A 250 -13.31 -26.84 7.86
N ILE A 251 -14.27 -26.97 8.79
CA ILE A 251 -14.84 -28.25 9.18
C ILE A 251 -15.84 -28.70 8.11
N GLU A 252 -15.46 -29.69 7.31
CA GLU A 252 -16.34 -30.30 6.31
C GLU A 252 -17.41 -31.18 6.99
N LEU A 253 -18.67 -30.77 6.91
CA LEU A 253 -19.82 -31.56 7.34
C LEU A 253 -20.63 -32.00 6.12
N ASP A 254 -21.05 -33.26 6.13
CA ASP A 254 -22.00 -33.78 5.16
C ASP A 254 -23.31 -32.98 5.21
N MET A 255 -23.86 -32.62 4.05
CA MET A 255 -25.12 -31.88 3.93
C MET A 255 -26.30 -32.64 4.55
N ASP A 256 -26.23 -33.97 4.58
CA ASP A 256 -27.25 -34.82 5.20
C ASP A 256 -27.10 -34.93 6.73
N SER A 257 -26.01 -34.38 7.30
CA SER A 257 -25.80 -34.36 8.74
C SER A 257 -26.80 -33.45 9.44
N LYS A 258 -27.34 -33.93 10.57
CA LYS A 258 -28.18 -33.11 11.47
C LYS A 258 -27.46 -31.85 11.99
N LEU A 259 -26.12 -31.84 11.98
CA LEU A 259 -25.31 -30.70 12.43
C LEU A 259 -25.07 -29.65 11.34
N TYR A 260 -25.30 -29.98 10.06
CA TYR A 260 -25.01 -29.09 8.93
C TYR A 260 -25.78 -27.76 8.99
N PRO A 261 -27.10 -27.73 9.26
CA PRO A 261 -27.83 -26.46 9.37
C PRO A 261 -27.29 -25.57 10.50
N TYR A 262 -26.91 -26.15 11.64
CA TYR A 262 -26.35 -25.41 12.77
C TYR A 262 -25.00 -24.81 12.44
N HIS A 263 -24.13 -25.59 11.79
CA HIS A 263 -22.84 -25.09 11.31
C HIS A 263 -23.03 -23.88 10.39
N VAL A 264 -23.91 -23.97 9.38
CA VAL A 264 -24.19 -22.87 8.45
C VAL A 264 -24.67 -21.62 9.19
N TRP A 265 -25.66 -21.73 10.09
CA TRP A 265 -26.19 -20.56 10.80
C TRP A 265 -25.19 -19.95 11.79
N ILE A 266 -24.38 -20.77 12.46
CA ILE A 266 -23.29 -20.29 13.33
C ILE A 266 -22.25 -19.54 12.48
N SER A 267 -21.85 -20.09 11.33
CA SER A 267 -20.92 -19.45 10.39
C SER A 267 -21.46 -18.12 9.90
N VAL A 268 -22.73 -18.04 9.48
CA VAL A 268 -23.36 -16.79 9.04
C VAL A 268 -23.39 -15.75 10.16
N ALA A 269 -23.79 -16.14 11.36
CA ALA A 269 -23.81 -15.25 12.53
C ALA A 269 -22.40 -14.74 12.88
N ALA A 270 -21.40 -15.62 12.88
CA ALA A 270 -20.02 -15.27 13.17
C ALA A 270 -19.40 -14.36 12.08
N ILE A 271 -19.71 -14.59 10.80
CA ILE A 271 -19.33 -13.70 9.70
C ILE A 271 -19.94 -12.31 9.90
N ALA A 272 -21.25 -12.23 10.18
CA ALA A 272 -21.94 -10.96 10.41
C ALA A 272 -21.36 -10.20 11.61
N PHE A 273 -21.09 -10.90 12.71
CA PHE A 273 -20.45 -10.34 13.90
C PHE A 273 -19.05 -9.79 13.59
N LEU A 274 -18.20 -10.57 12.91
CA LEU A 274 -16.85 -10.14 12.54
C LEU A 274 -16.88 -8.95 11.57
N PHE A 275 -17.78 -8.96 10.60
CA PHE A 275 -17.97 -7.84 9.69
C PHE A 275 -18.31 -6.56 10.45
N MET A 276 -19.29 -6.63 11.36
CA MET A 276 -19.67 -5.49 12.20
C MET A 276 -18.51 -5.03 13.09
N MET A 277 -17.78 -5.95 13.72
CA MET A 277 -16.59 -5.64 14.52
C MET A 277 -15.54 -4.89 13.69
N TRP A 278 -15.19 -5.38 12.50
CA TRP A 278 -14.22 -4.73 11.62
C TRP A 278 -14.70 -3.35 11.15
N VAL A 279 -15.99 -3.20 10.82
CA VAL A 279 -16.59 -1.90 10.48
C VAL A 279 -16.44 -0.91 11.64
N ILE A 280 -16.76 -1.32 12.87
CA ILE A 280 -16.60 -0.48 14.07
C ILE A 280 -15.14 -0.07 14.27
N LEU A 281 -14.21 -1.00 14.10
CA LEU A 281 -12.77 -0.71 14.22
C LEU A 281 -12.30 0.27 13.14
N VAL A 282 -12.74 0.12 11.89
CA VAL A 282 -12.43 1.05 10.80
C VAL A 282 -13.00 2.44 11.08
N ILE A 283 -14.24 2.53 11.56
CA ILE A 283 -14.85 3.80 11.97
C ILE A 283 -14.04 4.43 13.10
N HIS A 284 -13.66 3.66 14.13
CA HIS A 284 -12.85 4.16 15.25
C HIS A 284 -11.49 4.69 14.79
N VAL A 285 -10.77 3.94 13.95
CA VAL A 285 -9.50 4.35 13.37
C VAL A 285 -9.66 5.65 12.57
N THR A 286 -10.70 5.73 11.74
CA THR A 286 -11.00 6.90 10.93
C THR A 286 -11.27 8.13 11.81
N VAL A 287 -12.09 8.00 12.85
CA VAL A 287 -12.38 9.08 13.81
C VAL A 287 -11.12 9.56 14.53
N VAL A 288 -10.26 8.63 14.98
CA VAL A 288 -9.01 8.98 15.66
C VAL A 288 -8.05 9.72 14.71
N LEU A 289 -7.94 9.30 13.45
CA LEU A 289 -7.15 9.98 12.41
C LEU A 289 -7.65 11.41 12.17
N PHE A 290 -8.97 11.62 12.04
CA PHE A 290 -9.56 12.96 11.90
C PHE A 290 -9.38 13.85 13.13
N LYS A 291 -9.40 13.26 14.34
CA LYS A 291 -9.16 13.96 15.61
C LYS A 291 -7.68 14.27 15.88
N LYS A 292 -6.77 13.91 14.97
CA LYS A 292 -5.34 14.29 14.98
C LYS A 292 -4.63 14.01 16.31
N GLY A 293 -4.97 12.91 16.97
CA GLY A 293 -4.28 12.46 18.20
C GLY A 293 -4.81 13.08 19.51
N LYS A 294 -5.95 13.78 19.49
CA LYS A 294 -6.66 14.18 20.73
C LYS A 294 -7.31 12.99 21.46
N ARG A 295 -7.40 11.83 20.81
CA ARG A 295 -7.99 10.60 21.34
C ARG A 295 -7.04 9.45 21.03
N ASN A 296 -6.85 8.55 21.98
CA ASN A 296 -6.05 7.34 21.80
C ASN A 296 -6.82 6.28 21.01
N PHE A 297 -6.10 5.34 20.40
CA PHE A 297 -6.73 4.14 19.85
C PHE A 297 -7.28 3.25 20.96
N TYR A 298 -8.29 2.44 20.66
CA TYR A 298 -8.96 1.60 21.65
C TYR A 298 -7.98 0.66 22.37
N PHE A 299 -6.98 0.15 21.64
CA PHE A 299 -5.97 -0.76 22.19
C PHE A 299 -4.99 -0.07 23.16
N ASP A 300 -4.76 1.23 23.01
CA ASP A 300 -3.96 2.00 23.97
C ASP A 300 -4.82 2.47 25.15
N ASP A 301 -6.07 2.84 24.88
CA ASP A 301 -7.07 3.29 25.86
C ASP A 301 -7.38 2.21 26.91
N VAL A 302 -7.72 0.99 26.46
CA VAL A 302 -7.98 -0.18 27.35
C VAL A 302 -6.76 -0.54 28.20
N ALA A 303 -5.56 -0.20 27.73
CA ALA A 303 -4.30 -0.47 28.42
C ALA A 303 -3.82 0.67 29.32
N ASN A 304 -4.52 1.81 29.35
CA ASN A 304 -4.10 3.06 29.99
C ASN A 304 -2.70 3.52 29.52
N LEU A 305 -2.44 3.38 28.22
CA LEU A 305 -1.18 3.74 27.60
C LEU A 305 -1.33 5.01 26.76
N VAL A 306 -0.27 5.84 26.77
CA VAL A 306 -0.16 7.05 25.97
C VAL A 306 1.12 6.97 25.12
N PRO A 307 1.01 6.96 23.79
CA PRO A 307 2.15 7.07 22.90
C PRO A 307 2.79 8.46 22.98
N ARG A 308 4.03 8.53 23.46
CA ARG A 308 4.79 9.77 23.58
C ARG A 308 6.06 9.69 22.75
N LYS A 309 6.44 10.81 22.13
CA LYS A 309 7.72 10.90 21.43
C LYS A 309 8.84 10.71 22.43
N ASN A 310 9.94 10.10 22.01
CA ASN A 310 11.14 10.06 22.83
C ASN A 310 11.61 11.50 23.06
N ASN A 311 11.84 11.89 24.32
CA ASN A 311 12.60 13.09 24.61
C ASN A 311 14.00 12.88 24.02
N VAL A 312 14.39 13.74 23.08
CA VAL A 312 15.77 13.82 22.59
C VAL A 312 16.60 14.53 23.65
#